data_AF-A0AAP8T2W4-F1
#
_entry.id   AF-A0AAP8T2W4-F1
#
_cell.length_a   1.000
_cell.length_b   1.000
_cell.length_c   1.000
_cell.angle_alpha   90.00
_cell.angle_beta   90.00
_cell.angle_gamma   90.00
#
_symmetry.space_group_name_H-M   'P 1'
#
loop_
_entity.id
_entity.type
_entity.pdbx_description
1 polymer ?
#
loop_
_entity_poly.entity_id
_entity_poly.type
_entity_poly.pdbx_seq_one_letter_code
_entity_poly.pdbx_strand_id
1 'polypeptide(L)'
;GRPGMVSGAAGSMAVVIVALVVQHGVQYLLATVLLGGLIMLAFGLLRLGKLVRMVPHPVMLGFVNGLAIVIALAQLEHFKSGEAWLSGAPLYMMIGLVALTMAIVYLMPRLTRAVPPALVAILGVGLAVYLLGLPTRTLGDMAH
;
A
#
# COMPACT_ATOMS: atom_id res chain seq x y z
N GLY A 1 -4.90 -26.01 -5.66
CA GLY A 1 -5.23 -24.60 -5.35
C GLY A 1 -6.36 -24.54 -4.34
N ARG A 2 -6.81 -23.34 -3.94
CA ARG A 2 -7.94 -23.13 -3.03
C ARG A 2 -8.99 -22.24 -3.73
N PRO A 3 -10.15 -22.79 -4.13
CA PRO A 3 -11.21 -22.02 -4.81
C PRO A 3 -11.64 -20.79 -3.99
N GLY A 4 -11.88 -19.66 -4.67
CA GLY A 4 -12.30 -18.40 -4.05
C GLY A 4 -11.17 -17.50 -3.54
N MET A 5 -9.89 -17.90 -3.69
CA MET A 5 -8.75 -17.06 -3.34
C MET A 5 -8.36 -16.15 -4.52
N VAL A 6 -8.39 -14.84 -4.31
CA VAL A 6 -7.81 -13.86 -5.23
C VAL A 6 -6.36 -13.61 -4.84
N SER A 7 -5.43 -13.85 -5.77
CA SER A 7 -4.01 -13.57 -5.58
C SER A 7 -3.65 -12.27 -6.30
N GLY A 8 -3.28 -11.25 -5.54
CA GLY A 8 -2.81 -9.95 -6.05
C GLY A 8 -1.52 -9.51 -5.35
N ALA A 9 -1.06 -8.30 -5.64
CA ALA A 9 0.09 -7.71 -4.96
C ALA A 9 -0.26 -7.42 -3.49
N ALA A 10 0.35 -8.17 -2.57
CA ALA A 10 0.18 -7.95 -1.13
C ALA A 10 1.15 -6.86 -0.63
N GLY A 11 0.69 -6.04 0.33
CA GLY A 11 1.52 -5.00 0.95
C GLY A 11 2.81 -5.54 1.57
N SER A 12 2.80 -6.78 2.07
CA SER A 12 3.98 -7.48 2.58
C SER A 12 5.09 -7.64 1.54
N MET A 13 4.74 -7.93 0.28
CA MET A 13 5.70 -8.06 -0.81
C MET A 13 6.21 -6.70 -1.26
N ALA A 14 5.35 -5.68 -1.28
CA ALA A 14 5.71 -4.32 -1.68
C ALA A 14 6.84 -3.75 -0.80
N VAL A 15 6.76 -3.92 0.53
CA VAL A 15 7.80 -3.43 1.46
C VAL A 15 9.18 -4.02 1.14
N VAL A 16 9.24 -5.33 0.86
CA VAL A 16 10.50 -6.01 0.53
C VAL A 16 11.03 -5.59 -0.84
N ILE A 17 10.14 -5.45 -1.83
CA ILE A 17 10.51 -5.01 -3.18
C ILE A 17 11.05 -3.58 -3.16
N VAL A 18 10.43 -2.66 -2.41
CA VAL A 18 10.93 -1.29 -2.27
C VAL A 18 12.34 -1.29 -1.69
N ALA A 19 12.60 -2.07 -0.64
CA ALA A 19 13.94 -2.18 -0.06
C ALA A 19 14.97 -2.74 -1.05
N LEU A 20 14.60 -3.75 -1.85
CA LEU A 20 15.45 -4.29 -2.92
C LEU A 20 15.79 -3.21 -3.96
N VAL A 21 14.78 -2.48 -4.45
CA VAL A 21 14.93 -1.45 -5.47
C VAL A 21 15.82 -0.32 -4.99
N VAL A 22 15.66 0.12 -3.74
CA VAL A 22 16.49 1.18 -3.15
C VAL A 22 17.96 0.75 -3.04
N GLN A 23 18.22 -0.52 -2.73
CA GLN A 23 19.59 -1.01 -2.51
C GLN A 23 20.29 -1.46 -3.80
N HIS A 24 19.57 -2.03 -4.76
CA HIS A 24 20.16 -2.70 -5.93
C HIS A 24 19.68 -2.12 -7.28
N GLY A 25 18.63 -1.31 -7.27
CA GLY A 25 18.02 -0.75 -8.47
C GLY A 25 16.81 -1.53 -9.00
N VAL A 26 16.01 -0.85 -9.82
CA VAL A 26 14.76 -1.40 -10.39
C VAL A 26 15.01 -2.61 -11.29
N GLN A 27 16.19 -2.70 -11.90
CA GLN A 27 16.57 -3.78 -12.82
C GLN A 27 16.51 -5.17 -12.15
N TYR A 28 16.79 -5.23 -10.84
CA TYR A 28 16.75 -6.47 -10.07
C TYR A 28 15.34 -6.91 -9.69
N LEU A 29 14.35 -6.02 -9.74
CA LEU A 29 12.96 -6.34 -9.38
C LEU A 29 12.44 -7.52 -10.20
N LEU A 30 12.59 -7.47 -11.52
CA LEU A 30 12.09 -8.52 -12.41
C LEU A 30 12.81 -9.84 -12.16
N ALA A 31 14.14 -9.79 -12.01
CA ALA A 31 14.95 -10.97 -11.73
C ALA A 31 14.51 -11.65 -10.42
N THR A 32 14.31 -10.89 -9.34
CA THR A 32 13.91 -11.42 -8.04
C THR A 32 12.48 -11.95 -8.05
N VAL A 33 11.55 -11.31 -8.74
CA VAL A 33 10.15 -11.79 -8.86
C VAL A 33 10.10 -13.13 -9.62
N LEU A 34 10.83 -13.24 -10.74
CA LEU A 34 10.92 -14.48 -11.50
C LEU A 34 11.57 -15.59 -10.69
N LEU A 35 12.68 -15.29 -10.00
CA LEU A 35 13.35 -16.24 -9.12
C LEU A 35 12.44 -16.70 -7.98
N GLY A 36 11.72 -15.78 -7.34
CA GLY A 36 10.73 -16.10 -6.32
C GLY A 36 9.62 -17.01 -6.87
N GLY A 37 9.16 -16.76 -8.09
CA GLY A 37 8.24 -17.64 -8.83
C GLY A 37 8.78 -19.06 -8.99
N LEU A 38 10.03 -19.20 -9.44
CA LEU A 38 10.69 -20.49 -9.62
C LEU A 38 10.85 -21.24 -8.28
N ILE A 39 11.24 -20.55 -7.22
CA ILE A 39 11.34 -21.14 -5.87
C ILE A 39 9.97 -21.59 -5.38
N MET A 40 8.92 -20.79 -5.57
CA MET A 40 7.55 -21.17 -5.22
C MET A 40 7.06 -22.41 -5.99
N LEU A 41 7.39 -22.51 -7.29
CA LEU A 41 7.09 -23.69 -8.10
C LEU A 41 7.82 -24.93 -7.56
N ALA A 42 9.11 -24.83 -7.23
CA ALA A 42 9.88 -25.92 -6.64
C ALA A 42 9.27 -26.39 -5.31
N PHE A 43 8.89 -25.47 -4.42
CA PHE A 43 8.20 -25.80 -3.17
C PHE A 43 6.85 -26.50 -3.39
N GLY A 44 6.12 -26.09 -4.43
CA GLY A 44 4.86 -26.72 -4.84
C GLY A 44 5.07 -28.16 -5.32
N LEU A 45 6.06 -28.38 -6.19
CA LEU A 45 6.41 -29.70 -6.73
C LEU A 45 6.88 -30.66 -5.65
N LEU A 46 7.70 -30.17 -4.71
CA LEU A 46 8.21 -30.94 -3.58
C LEU A 46 7.17 -31.12 -2.45
N ARG A 47 5.97 -30.56 -2.59
CA ARG A 47 4.88 -30.61 -1.59
C ARG A 47 5.27 -30.08 -0.21
N LEU A 48 6.19 -29.11 -0.18
CA LEU A 48 6.72 -28.52 1.06
C LEU A 48 5.74 -27.55 1.75
N GLY A 49 4.54 -27.35 1.20
CA GLY A 49 3.52 -26.45 1.77
C GLY A 49 3.10 -26.78 3.21
N LYS A 50 3.30 -28.01 3.68
CA LYS A 50 3.05 -28.37 5.08
C LYS A 50 4.01 -27.66 6.05
N LEU A 51 5.21 -27.29 5.62
CA LEU A 51 6.22 -26.62 6.45
C LEU A 51 5.76 -25.22 6.89
N VAL A 52 4.94 -24.54 6.09
CA VAL A 52 4.38 -23.22 6.45
C VAL A 52 3.55 -23.29 7.73
N ARG A 53 2.97 -24.46 8.05
CA ARG A 53 2.21 -24.66 9.30
C ARG A 53 3.10 -24.74 10.54
N MET A 54 4.41 -24.90 10.38
CA MET A 54 5.36 -24.91 11.50
C MET A 54 5.70 -23.49 11.98
N VAL A 55 5.30 -22.44 11.24
CA VAL A 55 5.51 -21.05 11.64
C VAL A 55 4.69 -20.73 12.89
N PRO A 56 5.33 -20.33 14.01
CA PRO A 56 4.61 -20.03 15.23
C PRO A 56 3.66 -18.84 15.07
N HIS A 57 2.49 -18.90 15.71
CA HIS A 57 1.52 -17.81 15.71
C HIS A 57 2.09 -16.46 16.18
N PRO A 58 2.97 -16.39 17.21
CA PRO A 58 3.60 -15.13 17.61
C PRO A 58 4.40 -14.45 16.49
N VAL A 59 5.05 -15.22 15.62
CA VAL A 59 5.82 -14.69 14.49
C VAL A 59 4.89 -14.06 13.46
N MET A 60 3.77 -14.72 13.16
CA MET A 60 2.76 -14.18 12.24
C MET A 60 2.15 -12.87 12.76
N LEU A 61 1.81 -12.81 14.05
CA LEU A 61 1.31 -11.58 14.68
C LEU A 61 2.35 -10.45 14.66
N GLY A 62 3.60 -10.76 15.00
CA GLY A 62 4.70 -9.79 14.95
C GLY A 62 4.90 -9.24 13.55
N PHE A 63 4.87 -10.12 12.54
CA PHE A 63 4.98 -9.73 11.13
C PHE A 63 3.85 -8.79 10.68
N VAL A 64 2.59 -9.13 10.98
CA VAL A 64 1.44 -8.30 10.58
C VAL A 64 1.44 -6.95 11.29
N ASN A 65 1.78 -6.91 12.58
CA ASN A 65 1.90 -5.64 13.32
C ASN A 65 3.05 -4.78 12.79
N GLY A 66 4.20 -5.38 12.50
CA GLY A 66 5.33 -4.69 11.89
C GLY A 66 4.97 -4.10 10.52
N LEU A 67 4.27 -4.88 9.68
CA LEU A 67 3.78 -4.41 8.38
C LEU A 67 2.82 -3.21 8.52
N ALA A 68 1.89 -3.27 9.48
CA ALA A 68 0.97 -2.16 9.75
C ALA A 68 1.72 -0.87 10.12
N ILE A 69 2.74 -0.98 10.97
CA ILE A 69 3.60 0.16 11.36
C ILE A 69 4.36 0.71 10.14
N VAL A 70 4.98 -0.16 9.33
CA VAL A 70 5.72 0.28 8.13
C VAL A 70 4.81 1.03 7.16
N ILE A 71 3.59 0.53 6.92
CA ILE A 71 2.62 1.20 6.06
C ILE A 71 2.23 2.56 6.67
N ALA A 72 1.95 2.62 7.98
CA ALA A 72 1.60 3.87 8.65
C ALA A 72 2.73 4.92 8.56
N LEU A 73 3.98 4.51 8.80
CA LEU A 73 5.15 5.38 8.68
C LEU A 73 5.35 5.85 7.23
N ALA A 74 5.15 4.99 6.24
CA ALA A 74 5.22 5.37 4.83
C ALA A 74 4.16 6.41 4.43
N GLN A 75 2.99 6.41 5.08
CA GLN A 75 1.98 7.47 4.87
C GLN A 75 2.45 8.82 5.43
N LEU A 76 3.19 8.84 6.54
CA LEU A 76 3.71 10.09 7.13
C LEU A 76 4.73 10.79 6.24
N GLU A 77 5.45 10.07 5.37
CA GLU A 77 6.37 10.69 4.41
C GLU A 77 5.65 11.65 3.42
N HIS A 78 4.35 11.47 3.19
CA HIS A 78 3.55 12.40 2.38
C HIS A 78 3.31 13.76 3.06
N PHE A 79 3.53 13.83 4.39
CA PHE A 79 3.50 15.07 5.17
C PHE A 79 4.86 15.79 5.19
N LYS A 80 5.83 15.33 4.40
CA LYS A 80 7.12 16.00 4.23
C LYS A 80 7.29 16.53 2.81
N SER A 81 8.09 17.57 2.68
CA SER A 81 8.54 18.15 1.43
C SER A 81 10.06 18.07 1.37
N GLY A 82 10.59 16.99 0.80
CA GLY A 82 12.00 16.62 0.98
C GLY A 82 12.22 16.19 2.42
N GLU A 83 13.20 16.79 3.10
CA GLU A 83 13.49 16.48 4.51
C GLU A 83 12.66 17.32 5.52
N ALA A 84 12.00 18.38 5.07
CA ALA A 84 11.24 19.28 5.93
C ALA A 84 9.77 18.85 6.06
N TRP A 85 9.21 18.96 7.27
CA TRP A 85 7.77 18.74 7.50
C TRP A 85 6.94 19.87 6.87
N LEU A 86 5.78 19.51 6.31
CA LEU A 86 4.81 20.49 5.84
C LEU A 86 4.36 21.37 7.00
N SER A 87 4.24 22.67 6.74
CA SER A 87 3.77 23.67 7.69
C SER A 87 2.84 24.67 7.00
N GLY A 88 2.04 25.39 7.79
CA GLY A 88 1.12 26.41 7.27
C GLY A 88 0.00 25.83 6.40
N ALA A 89 -0.35 26.55 5.32
CA ALA A 89 -1.47 26.20 4.44
C ALA A 89 -1.37 24.80 3.78
N PRO A 90 -0.20 24.35 3.27
CA PRO A 90 -0.05 22.99 2.73
C PRO A 90 -0.36 21.87 3.74
N LEU A 91 0.00 22.06 5.01
CA LEU A 91 -0.28 21.09 6.07
C LEU A 91 -1.78 20.96 6.31
N TYR A 92 -2.48 22.08 6.48
CA TYR A 92 -3.93 22.08 6.71
C TYR A 92 -4.69 21.51 5.51
N MET A 93 -4.24 21.80 4.29
CA MET A 93 -4.81 21.20 3.07
C MET A 93 -4.65 19.68 3.07
N MET A 94 -3.44 19.18 3.35
CA MET A 94 -3.17 17.73 3.40
C MET A 94 -4.02 17.04 4.47
N ILE A 95 -4.07 17.59 5.69
CA ILE A 95 -4.91 17.07 6.78
C ILE A 95 -6.38 17.06 6.37
N GLY A 96 -6.87 18.14 5.73
CA GLY A 96 -8.25 18.25 5.26
C GLY A 96 -8.61 17.17 4.24
N LEU A 97 -7.73 16.93 3.26
CA LEU A 97 -7.92 15.89 2.24
C LEU A 97 -7.86 14.48 2.83
N VAL A 98 -6.95 14.23 3.78
CA VAL A 98 -6.87 12.95 4.51
C VAL A 98 -8.14 12.73 5.34
N ALA A 99 -8.58 13.73 6.10
CA ALA A 99 -9.80 13.65 6.90
C ALA A 99 -11.03 13.41 6.02
N LEU A 100 -11.14 14.09 4.87
CA LEU A 100 -12.20 13.86 3.90
C LEU A 100 -12.16 12.44 3.33
N THR A 101 -10.98 11.95 2.96
CA THR A 101 -10.78 10.57 2.48
C THR A 101 -11.22 9.56 3.52
N MET A 102 -10.79 9.72 4.78
CA MET A 102 -11.20 8.85 5.89
C MET A 102 -12.70 8.93 6.17
N ALA A 103 -13.30 10.12 6.08
CA ALA A 103 -14.73 10.32 6.23
C ALA A 103 -15.50 9.58 5.14
N ILE A 104 -15.10 9.66 3.87
CA ILE A 104 -15.73 8.91 2.77
C ILE A 104 -15.62 7.42 3.03
N VAL A 105 -14.42 6.91 3.33
CA VAL A 105 -14.20 5.46 3.56
C VAL A 105 -15.04 4.94 4.74
N TYR A 106 -15.22 5.74 5.78
CA TYR A 106 -15.98 5.37 6.98
C TYR A 106 -17.50 5.53 6.84
N LEU A 107 -17.98 6.61 6.20
CA LEU A 107 -19.42 6.91 6.08
C LEU A 107 -20.07 6.22 4.88
N MET A 108 -19.36 6.06 3.76
CA MET A 108 -19.89 5.44 2.54
C MET A 108 -20.53 4.06 2.76
N PRO A 109 -19.91 3.10 3.49
CA PRO A 109 -20.52 1.78 3.69
C PRO A 109 -21.81 1.81 4.53
N ARG A 110 -22.08 2.91 5.24
CA ARG A 110 -23.35 3.14 5.95
C ARG A 110 -24.44 3.68 5.02
N LEU A 111 -24.08 4.36 3.94
CA LEU A 111 -25.05 4.90 2.97
C LEU A 111 -25.33 3.91 1.84
N THR A 112 -24.28 3.32 1.25
CA THR A 112 -24.41 2.37 0.13
C THR A 112 -23.41 1.23 0.26
N ARG A 113 -23.80 0.03 -0.19
CA ARG A 113 -22.92 -1.16 -0.23
C ARG A 113 -22.61 -1.63 -1.64
N ALA A 114 -23.12 -0.93 -2.66
CA ALA A 114 -22.97 -1.31 -4.06
C ALA A 114 -21.56 -1.05 -4.61
N VAL A 115 -20.86 -0.04 -4.06
CA VAL A 115 -19.55 0.40 -4.55
C VAL A 115 -18.51 0.34 -3.43
N PRO A 116 -17.28 -0.16 -3.69
CA PRO A 116 -16.19 -0.13 -2.72
C PRO A 116 -15.87 1.30 -2.23
N PRO A 117 -15.84 1.56 -0.91
CA PRO A 117 -15.60 2.91 -0.37
C PRO A 117 -14.28 3.55 -0.82
N ALA A 118 -13.22 2.74 -0.95
CA ALA A 118 -11.92 3.21 -1.40
C ALA A 118 -11.94 3.77 -2.83
N LEU A 119 -12.71 3.15 -3.74
CA LEU A 119 -12.86 3.67 -5.11
C LEU A 119 -13.56 5.01 -5.13
N VAL A 120 -14.62 5.15 -4.31
CA VAL A 120 -15.34 6.43 -4.21
C VAL A 120 -14.44 7.52 -3.62
N ALA A 121 -13.63 7.19 -2.62
CA ALA A 121 -12.69 8.14 -2.04
C ALA A 121 -11.63 8.61 -3.05
N ILE A 122 -11.00 7.67 -3.79
CA ILE A 122 -9.97 8.01 -4.79
C ILE A 122 -10.56 8.90 -5.90
N LEU A 123 -11.67 8.48 -6.50
CA LEU A 123 -12.29 9.23 -7.60
C LEU A 123 -12.88 10.55 -7.12
N GLY A 124 -13.57 10.56 -5.97
CA GLY A 124 -14.22 11.75 -5.43
C GLY A 124 -13.23 12.81 -4.99
N VAL A 125 -12.22 12.44 -4.19
CA VAL A 125 -11.19 13.38 -3.73
C VAL A 125 -10.30 13.82 -4.89
N GLY A 126 -9.92 12.90 -5.78
CA GLY A 126 -9.13 13.23 -6.97
C GLY A 126 -9.84 14.23 -7.89
N LEU A 127 -11.13 14.01 -8.17
CA LEU A 127 -11.93 14.93 -8.97
C LEU A 127 -12.12 16.28 -8.27
N ALA A 128 -12.33 16.28 -6.95
CA ALA A 128 -12.44 17.53 -6.18
C ALA A 128 -11.16 18.36 -6.24
N VAL A 129 -9.99 17.73 -6.06
CA VAL A 129 -8.69 18.40 -6.18
C VAL A 129 -8.48 18.98 -7.58
N TYR A 130 -8.83 18.21 -8.63
CA TYR A 130 -8.69 18.64 -10.02
C TYR A 130 -9.62 19.82 -10.37
N LEU A 131 -10.91 19.73 -10.04
CA LEU A 131 -11.90 20.76 -10.38
C LEU A 131 -11.73 22.05 -9.57
N LEU A 132 -11.29 21.94 -8.32
CA LEU A 132 -11.09 23.10 -7.43
C LEU A 132 -9.66 23.67 -7.52
N GLY A 133 -8.75 23.03 -8.27
CA GLY A 133 -7.37 23.49 -8.42
C GLY A 133 -6.61 23.58 -7.09
N LEU A 134 -6.84 22.62 -6.18
CA LEU A 134 -6.27 22.71 -4.83
C LEU A 134 -4.73 22.56 -4.87
N PRO A 135 -3.98 23.41 -4.15
CA PRO A 135 -2.51 23.37 -4.12
C PRO A 135 -2.04 22.20 -3.25
N THR A 136 -1.98 21.01 -3.83
CA THR A 136 -1.51 19.78 -3.20
C THR A 136 -0.69 18.97 -4.20
N ARG A 137 0.14 18.05 -3.70
CA ARG A 137 0.87 17.11 -4.56
C ARG A 137 -0.08 16.06 -5.12
N THR A 138 -0.06 15.93 -6.42
CA THR A 138 -0.80 14.92 -7.15
C THR A 138 0.12 13.76 -7.55
N LEU A 139 -0.47 12.63 -7.94
CA LEU A 139 0.29 11.49 -8.47
C LEU A 139 1.13 11.88 -9.71
N GLY A 140 0.69 12.87 -10.50
CA GLY A 140 1.45 13.38 -11.64
C GLY A 140 2.74 14.08 -11.23
N ASP A 141 2.74 14.78 -10.10
CA ASP A 141 3.92 15.47 -9.57
C ASP A 141 4.95 14.51 -8.99
N MET A 142 4.53 13.29 -8.60
CA MET A 142 5.39 12.26 -8.03
C MET A 142 5.96 11.30 -9.08
N ALA A 143 5.43 11.33 -10.31
CA ALA A 143 5.87 10.46 -11.41
C ALA A 143 7.11 11.00 -12.15
N HIS A 144 7.57 12.21 -11.82
CA HIS A 144 8.68 12.92 -12.45
C HIS A 144 9.77 13.28 -11.43
#